data_AF-V9GJ89-F1
#
_entry.id   AF-V9GJ89-F1
#
_cell.length_a   1.000
_cell.length_b   1.000
_cell.length_c   1.000
_cell.angle_alpha   90.00
_cell.angle_beta   90.00
_cell.angle_gamma   90.00
#
_symmetry.space_group_name_H-M   'P 1'
#
loop_
_entity.id
_entity.type
_entity.pdbx_description
1 polymer ?
#
loop_
_entity_poly.entity_id
_entity_poly.type
_entity_poly.pdbx_seq_one_letter_code
_entity_poly.pdbx_strand_id
1 'polypeptide(L)'
;MAQRGALAAPLVITTKLPSPCFEQMDGPREKTGELRVLPRKNEPSTLDERFIRYQMQSASKYILPNNRVGICLRHQVDKYGGVDLYKHRATQKAFYGGLMVCGSVWVCPVCASKISERRRSELKTAFKGHLDTGGHCTMVTLTFSHSARDKLDELLLALGKSVNKFRSGKRYNNFRKEIGLIGSIRAFEITYGQNGWHPHIHLLLMHQYEIDPWDWVEMEDKLYSMWSGACAANGLDTSREHGLKMHDAAEASTYIGKWGDLMDKRWGTDSEMTKPTSRRAVKVA
;
A
#
# COMPACT_ATOMS: atom_id res chain seq x y z
N MET A 1 34.38 -9.79 -25.36
CA MET A 1 33.05 -9.28 -25.76
C MET A 1 32.00 -9.87 -24.83
N ALA A 2 31.61 -9.12 -23.80
CA ALA A 2 30.70 -9.60 -22.75
C ALA A 2 29.24 -9.33 -23.14
N GLN A 3 28.44 -10.39 -23.22
CA GLN A 3 27.00 -10.31 -23.44
C GLN A 3 26.34 -9.66 -22.21
N ARG A 4 25.69 -8.51 -22.44
CA ARG A 4 24.87 -7.83 -21.43
C ARG A 4 23.58 -8.62 -21.23
N GLY A 5 23.43 -9.23 -20.05
CA GLY A 5 22.18 -9.86 -19.62
C GLY A 5 21.04 -8.84 -19.57
N ALA A 6 19.90 -9.19 -20.17
CA ALA A 6 18.71 -8.34 -20.21
C ALA A 6 18.16 -8.12 -18.80
N LEU A 7 18.14 -6.87 -18.35
CA LEU A 7 17.43 -6.44 -17.14
C LEU A 7 15.93 -6.58 -17.38
N ALA A 8 15.27 -7.43 -16.60
CA ALA A 8 13.83 -7.60 -16.63
C ALA A 8 13.14 -6.27 -16.30
N ALA A 9 12.28 -5.81 -17.21
CA ALA A 9 11.49 -4.60 -17.02
C ALA A 9 10.51 -4.75 -15.84
N PRO A 10 10.21 -3.66 -15.09
CA PRO A 10 9.22 -3.71 -14.02
C PRO A 10 7.86 -4.13 -14.58
N LEU A 11 7.28 -5.18 -13.98
CA LEU A 11 5.94 -5.69 -14.31
C LEU A 11 4.89 -4.64 -13.92
N VAL A 12 4.64 -3.70 -14.82
CA VAL A 12 3.40 -2.92 -14.83
C VAL A 12 2.24 -3.91 -14.81
N ILE A 13 1.19 -3.58 -14.06
CA ILE A 13 -0.10 -4.30 -13.95
C ILE A 13 -0.86 -4.30 -15.28
N THR A 14 -0.22 -4.78 -16.33
CA THR A 14 -0.87 -5.31 -17.51
C THR A 14 -0.59 -6.80 -17.46
N THR A 15 -1.55 -7.59 -17.01
CA THR A 15 -1.58 -9.03 -17.28
C THR A 15 -1.75 -9.21 -18.79
N LYS A 16 -0.69 -8.92 -19.56
CA LYS A 16 -0.61 -9.22 -21.00
C LYS A 16 -0.25 -10.67 -21.26
N LEU A 17 0.14 -11.41 -20.21
CA LEU A 17 0.40 -12.83 -20.30
C LEU A 17 -0.37 -13.57 -19.21
N PRO A 18 -1.15 -14.61 -19.56
CA PRO A 18 -1.72 -15.50 -18.57
C PRO A 18 -0.58 -16.18 -17.80
N SER A 19 -0.79 -16.37 -16.49
CA SER A 19 0.10 -17.20 -15.67
C SER A 19 0.15 -18.62 -16.28
N PRO A 20 1.31 -19.29 -16.32
CA PRO A 20 1.51 -20.58 -17.00
C PRO A 20 0.72 -21.78 -16.41
N CYS A 21 -0.27 -21.54 -15.54
CA CYS A 21 -1.01 -22.56 -14.78
C CYS A 21 -2.51 -22.70 -15.18
N PHE A 22 -2.93 -22.17 -16.33
CA PHE A 22 -4.36 -22.11 -16.69
C PHE A 22 -4.72 -22.96 -17.92
N GLU A 23 -5.81 -23.73 -17.78
CA GLU A 23 -6.53 -24.37 -18.89
C GLU A 23 -7.89 -23.66 -19.05
N GLN A 24 -8.30 -23.40 -20.29
CA GLN A 24 -9.68 -23.05 -20.65
C GLN A 24 -10.52 -24.32 -20.61
N MET A 25 -11.68 -24.28 -19.95
CA MET A 25 -12.65 -25.37 -20.01
C MET A 25 -13.74 -25.03 -21.02
N ASP A 26 -13.70 -25.69 -22.17
CA ASP A 26 -14.79 -25.74 -23.15
C ASP A 26 -15.58 -27.04 -22.97
N GLY A 27 -16.89 -26.96 -22.72
CA GLY A 27 -17.77 -28.13 -22.68
C GLY A 27 -19.18 -27.85 -22.12
N PRO A 28 -20.25 -28.50 -22.65
CA PRO A 28 -21.63 -28.12 -22.37
C PRO A 28 -22.13 -28.62 -21.01
N ARG A 29 -22.98 -27.81 -20.36
CA ARG A 29 -23.61 -28.09 -19.06
C ARG A 29 -24.89 -28.93 -19.22
N GLU A 30 -24.94 -30.10 -18.60
CA GLU A 30 -26.20 -30.77 -18.28
C GLU A 30 -26.88 -30.12 -17.07
N LYS A 31 -28.21 -30.02 -17.15
CA LYS A 31 -29.07 -29.47 -16.09
C LYS A 31 -29.52 -30.59 -15.16
N THR A 32 -29.06 -30.56 -13.91
CA THR A 32 -29.74 -31.25 -12.81
C THR A 32 -30.01 -30.24 -11.71
N GLY A 33 -31.31 -29.93 -11.54
CA GLY A 33 -31.80 -29.13 -10.45
C GLY A 33 -31.92 -29.99 -9.21
N GLU A 34 -31.05 -29.77 -8.24
CA GLU A 34 -31.30 -30.12 -6.84
C GLU A 34 -30.73 -29.02 -5.95
N LEU A 35 -31.63 -28.36 -5.22
CA LEU A 35 -31.30 -27.33 -4.25
C LEU A 35 -30.72 -28.02 -2.99
N ARG A 36 -29.42 -28.31 -2.99
CA ARG A 36 -28.75 -28.76 -1.77
C ARG A 36 -28.60 -27.59 -0.81
N VAL A 37 -29.49 -27.53 0.17
CA VAL A 37 -29.30 -26.75 1.40
C VAL A 37 -28.11 -27.38 2.14
N LEU A 38 -26.94 -26.74 2.05
CA LEU A 38 -25.77 -27.12 2.82
C LEU A 38 -25.87 -26.56 4.25
N PRO A 39 -25.45 -27.31 5.27
CA PRO A 39 -25.64 -26.95 6.67
C PRO A 39 -24.84 -25.69 7.04
N ARG A 40 -25.41 -24.87 7.94
CA ARG A 40 -24.73 -23.74 8.56
C ARG A 40 -23.55 -24.25 9.39
N LYS A 41 -22.33 -24.12 8.86
CA LYS A 41 -21.11 -24.12 9.66
C LYS A 41 -20.85 -22.70 10.15
N ASN A 42 -20.76 -22.55 11.46
CA ASN A 42 -20.33 -21.35 12.16
C ASN A 42 -18.82 -21.08 11.90
N GLU A 43 -18.49 -20.62 10.69
CA GLU A 43 -17.21 -19.99 10.34
C GLU A 43 -17.55 -18.66 9.64
N PRO A 44 -16.93 -17.51 9.98
CA PRO A 44 -17.25 -16.26 9.31
C PRO A 44 -16.80 -16.36 7.86
N SER A 45 -17.76 -16.54 6.95
CA SER A 45 -17.47 -16.63 5.53
C SER A 45 -16.89 -15.31 5.04
N THR A 46 -15.69 -15.38 4.47
CA THR A 46 -14.96 -14.30 3.76
C THR A 46 -15.70 -13.72 2.53
N LEU A 47 -16.92 -14.19 2.27
CA LEU A 47 -17.80 -13.70 1.21
C LEU A 47 -18.26 -12.27 1.49
N ASP A 48 -18.44 -11.89 2.76
CA ASP A 48 -18.97 -10.57 3.13
C ASP A 48 -17.99 -9.44 2.74
N GLU A 49 -16.70 -9.56 3.06
CA GLU A 49 -15.71 -8.53 2.71
C GLU A 49 -15.48 -8.38 1.20
N ARG A 50 -15.51 -9.50 0.45
CA ARG A 50 -15.41 -9.45 -1.01
C ARG A 50 -16.65 -8.77 -1.56
N PHE A 51 -17.83 -9.15 -1.12
CA PHE A 51 -19.10 -8.57 -1.54
C PHE A 51 -19.16 -7.07 -1.23
N ILE A 52 -18.80 -6.67 0.00
CA ILE A 52 -18.69 -5.26 0.42
C ILE A 52 -17.71 -4.49 -0.49
N ARG A 53 -16.56 -5.06 -0.86
CA ARG A 53 -15.64 -4.40 -1.81
C ARG A 53 -16.28 -4.15 -3.18
N TYR A 54 -17.05 -5.09 -3.72
CA TYR A 54 -17.75 -4.88 -4.98
C TYR A 54 -18.93 -3.90 -4.84
N GLN A 55 -19.64 -3.91 -3.71
CA GLN A 55 -20.65 -2.89 -3.40
C GLN A 55 -20.04 -1.49 -3.33
N MET A 56 -18.94 -1.32 -2.59
CA MET A 56 -18.21 -0.06 -2.50
C MET A 56 -17.70 0.38 -3.88
N GLN A 57 -17.22 -0.55 -4.73
CA GLN A 57 -16.84 -0.23 -6.10
C GLN A 57 -18.03 0.29 -6.93
N SER A 58 -19.22 -0.29 -6.78
CA SER A 58 -20.45 0.18 -7.43
C SER A 58 -20.83 1.58 -6.95
N ALA A 59 -20.72 1.87 -5.65
CA ALA A 59 -20.93 3.20 -5.11
C ALA A 59 -19.89 4.21 -5.64
N SER A 60 -18.60 3.85 -5.66
CA SER A 60 -17.53 4.70 -6.20
C SER A 60 -17.75 5.07 -7.66
N LYS A 61 -18.30 4.15 -8.49
CA LYS A 61 -18.69 4.44 -9.87
C LYS A 61 -19.72 5.58 -9.95
N TYR A 62 -20.75 5.53 -9.10
CA TYR A 62 -21.83 6.51 -9.11
C TYR A 62 -21.35 7.88 -8.64
N ILE A 63 -20.53 7.91 -7.58
CA ILE A 63 -19.99 9.15 -7.00
C ILE A 63 -18.94 9.78 -7.91
N LEU A 64 -18.14 8.97 -8.62
CA LEU A 64 -17.01 9.42 -9.44
C LEU A 64 -17.17 8.97 -10.91
N PRO A 65 -18.15 9.53 -11.66
CA PRO A 65 -18.50 9.07 -13.01
C PRO A 65 -17.36 9.25 -14.03
N ASN A 66 -16.52 10.26 -13.84
CA ASN A 66 -15.38 10.56 -14.72
C ASN A 66 -14.12 9.73 -14.40
N ASN A 67 -14.17 8.87 -13.38
CA ASN A 67 -13.04 8.02 -13.01
C ASN A 67 -13.12 6.65 -13.69
N ARG A 68 -11.95 6.06 -13.99
CA ARG A 68 -11.81 4.71 -14.57
C ARG A 68 -12.46 3.61 -13.72
N VAL A 69 -12.81 3.87 -12.46
CA VAL A 69 -13.54 2.91 -11.62
C VAL A 69 -14.89 2.50 -12.24
N GLY A 70 -15.53 3.39 -13.02
CA GLY A 70 -16.83 3.13 -13.64
C GLY A 70 -16.84 2.01 -14.68
N ILE A 71 -15.69 1.77 -15.33
CA ILE A 71 -15.50 0.70 -16.33
C ILE A 71 -14.87 -0.57 -15.75
N CYS A 72 -14.34 -0.49 -14.52
CA CYS A 72 -13.57 -1.57 -13.90
C CYS A 72 -14.45 -2.81 -13.68
N LEU A 73 -14.02 -3.95 -14.20
CA LEU A 73 -14.70 -5.25 -14.15
C LEU A 73 -16.13 -5.22 -14.70
N ARG A 74 -16.41 -4.31 -15.63
CA ARG A 74 -17.73 -4.12 -16.25
C ARG A 74 -17.67 -4.07 -17.78
N HIS A 75 -16.53 -3.65 -18.32
CA HIS A 75 -16.29 -3.56 -19.76
C HIS A 75 -15.21 -4.57 -20.15
N GLN A 76 -15.33 -5.11 -21.36
CA GLN A 76 -14.32 -5.98 -21.94
C GLN A 76 -13.08 -5.18 -22.36
N VAL A 77 -11.91 -5.82 -22.31
CA VAL A 77 -10.65 -5.22 -22.77
C VAL A 77 -10.63 -5.11 -24.28
N ASP A 78 -11.07 -6.17 -24.96
CA ASP A 78 -11.17 -6.24 -26.42
C ASP A 78 -12.62 -6.10 -26.86
N LYS A 79 -12.84 -5.40 -27.98
CA LYS A 79 -14.17 -5.16 -28.57
C LYS A 79 -14.79 -6.45 -29.11
N TYR A 80 -13.96 -7.37 -29.60
CA TYR A 80 -14.38 -8.67 -30.15
C TYR A 80 -13.96 -9.84 -29.26
N GLY A 81 -13.48 -9.57 -28.05
CA GLY A 81 -13.06 -10.59 -27.09
C GLY A 81 -14.22 -11.19 -26.29
N GLY A 82 -13.89 -12.18 -25.46
CA GLY A 82 -14.80 -12.80 -24.50
C GLY A 82 -14.48 -12.43 -23.04
N VAL A 83 -15.36 -12.85 -22.14
CA VAL A 83 -15.09 -12.85 -20.69
C VAL A 83 -14.75 -14.28 -20.28
N ASP A 84 -13.47 -14.52 -19.97
CA ASP A 84 -13.02 -15.83 -19.51
C ASP A 84 -13.40 -16.06 -18.04
N LEU A 85 -13.55 -17.33 -17.65
CA LEU A 85 -13.63 -17.74 -16.26
C LEU A 85 -12.44 -18.64 -15.92
N TYR A 86 -11.51 -18.12 -15.13
CA TYR A 86 -10.35 -18.85 -14.65
C TYR A 86 -10.63 -19.44 -13.27
N LYS A 87 -10.17 -20.68 -13.02
CA LYS A 87 -10.20 -21.33 -11.72
C LYS A 87 -8.77 -21.68 -11.28
N HIS A 88 -8.38 -21.20 -10.11
CA HIS A 88 -7.06 -21.48 -9.56
C HIS A 88 -7.00 -22.91 -9.01
N ARG A 89 -6.03 -23.72 -9.46
CA ARG A 89 -5.94 -25.16 -9.14
C ARG A 89 -5.81 -25.42 -7.64
N ALA A 90 -4.93 -24.71 -6.93
CA ALA A 90 -4.68 -24.99 -5.51
C ALA A 90 -5.77 -24.43 -4.58
N THR A 91 -6.27 -23.22 -4.86
CA THR A 91 -7.21 -22.53 -3.96
C THR A 91 -8.67 -22.76 -4.35
N GLN A 92 -8.92 -23.39 -5.50
CA GLN A 92 -10.24 -23.59 -6.10
C GLN A 92 -11.05 -22.29 -6.31
N LYS A 93 -10.40 -21.13 -6.18
CA LYS A 93 -11.02 -19.80 -6.36
C LYS A 93 -11.16 -19.49 -7.84
N ALA A 94 -12.31 -18.93 -8.23
CA ALA A 94 -12.55 -18.49 -9.59
C ALA A 94 -12.49 -16.95 -9.75
N PHE A 95 -12.06 -16.50 -10.93
CA PHE A 95 -12.02 -15.09 -11.30
C PHE A 95 -12.24 -14.89 -12.80
N TYR A 96 -12.74 -13.71 -13.16
CA TYR A 96 -12.99 -13.34 -14.55
C TYR A 96 -11.73 -12.81 -15.24
N GLY A 97 -11.55 -13.22 -16.50
CA GLY A 97 -10.62 -12.67 -17.46
C GLY A 97 -11.31 -11.77 -18.48
N GLY A 98 -10.53 -11.13 -19.35
CA GLY A 98 -11.06 -10.31 -20.45
C GLY A 98 -11.74 -9.00 -20.03
N LEU A 99 -11.78 -8.67 -18.74
CA LEU A 99 -12.39 -7.44 -18.23
C LEU A 99 -11.37 -6.34 -17.92
N MET A 100 -11.72 -5.10 -18.21
CA MET A 100 -10.89 -3.93 -17.92
C MET A 100 -10.69 -3.74 -16.41
N VAL A 101 -9.46 -3.41 -16.02
CA VAL A 101 -9.09 -3.11 -14.63
C VAL A 101 -8.62 -1.66 -14.55
N CYS A 102 -9.21 -0.86 -13.66
CA CYS A 102 -8.85 0.55 -13.54
C CYS A 102 -7.49 0.78 -12.89
N GLY A 103 -7.00 -0.16 -12.08
CA GLY A 103 -5.70 -0.09 -11.41
C GLY A 103 -5.59 0.99 -10.33
N SER A 104 -6.69 1.64 -9.94
CA SER A 104 -6.66 2.68 -8.93
C SER A 104 -6.61 2.10 -7.52
N VAL A 105 -5.60 2.51 -6.74
CA VAL A 105 -5.47 2.19 -5.31
C VAL A 105 -6.30 3.11 -4.41
N TRP A 106 -6.77 4.24 -4.95
CA TRP A 106 -7.47 5.29 -4.20
C TRP A 106 -8.99 5.18 -4.35
N VAL A 107 -9.49 5.05 -5.59
CA VAL A 107 -10.93 5.12 -5.86
C VAL A 107 -11.60 3.77 -6.05
N CYS A 108 -10.82 2.68 -6.20
CA CYS A 108 -11.36 1.36 -6.47
C CYS A 108 -10.98 0.35 -5.37
N PRO A 109 -11.89 -0.01 -4.46
CA PRO A 109 -11.58 -0.91 -3.34
C PRO A 109 -11.20 -2.34 -3.80
N VAL A 110 -11.70 -2.77 -4.96
CA VAL A 110 -11.34 -4.06 -5.56
C VAL A 110 -9.88 -4.04 -6.06
N CYS A 111 -9.48 -3.01 -6.80
CA CYS A 111 -8.11 -2.89 -7.30
C CYS A 111 -7.11 -2.61 -6.17
N ALA A 112 -7.47 -1.68 -5.27
CA ALA A 112 -6.67 -1.34 -4.09
C ALA A 112 -6.27 -2.59 -3.32
N SER A 113 -7.24 -3.42 -2.94
CA SER A 113 -6.94 -4.65 -2.18
C SER A 113 -5.99 -5.61 -2.89
N LYS A 114 -6.14 -5.81 -4.22
CA LYS A 114 -5.24 -6.68 -5.00
C LYS A 114 -3.82 -6.10 -5.11
N ILE A 115 -3.72 -4.80 -5.38
CA ILE A 115 -2.43 -4.10 -5.53
C ILE A 115 -1.69 -4.05 -4.20
N SER A 116 -2.40 -3.73 -3.11
CA SER A 116 -1.84 -3.72 -1.75
C SER A 116 -1.28 -5.09 -1.35
N GLU A 117 -1.99 -6.18 -1.66
CA GLU A 117 -1.51 -7.54 -1.36
C GLU A 117 -0.23 -7.88 -2.13
N ARG A 118 -0.21 -7.53 -3.43
CA ARG A 118 0.98 -7.74 -4.25
C ARG A 118 2.17 -6.94 -3.74
N ARG A 119 1.96 -5.65 -3.44
CA ARG A 119 2.99 -4.77 -2.87
C ARG A 119 3.50 -5.28 -1.53
N ARG A 120 2.63 -5.83 -0.67
CA ARG A 120 3.07 -6.49 0.59
C ARG A 120 4.07 -7.60 0.33
N SER A 121 3.78 -8.46 -0.64
CA SER A 121 4.68 -9.57 -0.99
C SER A 121 6.03 -9.06 -1.52
N GLU A 122 6.01 -8.00 -2.32
CA GLU A 122 7.22 -7.33 -2.83
C GLU A 122 8.02 -6.69 -1.70
N LEU A 123 7.37 -5.97 -0.79
CA LEU A 123 8.02 -5.41 0.40
C LEU A 123 8.64 -6.49 1.27
N LYS A 124 7.92 -7.57 1.56
CA LYS A 124 8.44 -8.69 2.37
C LYS A 124 9.70 -9.27 1.75
N THR A 125 9.73 -9.42 0.43
CA THR A 125 10.91 -9.91 -0.30
C THR A 125 12.06 -8.94 -0.22
N ALA A 126 11.81 -7.64 -0.43
CA ALA A 126 12.84 -6.59 -0.35
C ALA A 126 13.43 -6.45 1.05
N PHE A 127 12.58 -6.48 2.09
CA PHE A 127 13.02 -6.43 3.49
C PHE A 127 13.89 -7.62 3.82
N LYS A 128 13.40 -8.83 3.53
CA LYS A 128 14.16 -10.05 3.80
C LYS A 128 15.53 -10.00 3.12
N GLY A 129 15.58 -9.67 1.83
CA GLY A 129 16.83 -9.59 1.09
C GLY A 129 17.83 -8.58 1.68
N HIS A 130 17.35 -7.44 2.18
CA HIS A 130 18.21 -6.41 2.78
C HIS A 130 18.70 -6.80 4.18
N LEU A 131 17.81 -7.33 5.02
CA LEU A 131 18.17 -7.83 6.36
C LEU A 131 19.14 -9.00 6.28
N ASP A 132 18.94 -9.94 5.35
CA ASP A 132 19.83 -11.10 5.12
C ASP A 132 21.25 -10.66 4.71
N THR A 133 21.41 -9.46 4.16
CA THR A 133 22.73 -8.86 3.84
C THR A 133 23.35 -8.07 4.99
N GLY A 134 22.74 -8.09 6.17
CA GLY A 134 23.18 -7.31 7.34
C GLY A 134 22.78 -5.83 7.28
N GLY A 135 21.83 -5.46 6.42
CA GLY A 135 21.29 -4.10 6.37
C GLY A 135 20.21 -3.88 7.43
N HIS A 136 19.89 -2.61 7.69
CA HIS A 136 18.91 -2.17 8.68
C HIS A 136 17.77 -1.38 8.02
N CYS A 137 16.60 -1.34 8.68
CA CYS A 137 15.42 -0.65 8.19
C CYS A 137 14.82 0.25 9.28
N THR A 138 14.49 1.49 8.94
CA THR A 138 13.86 2.44 9.88
C THR A 138 12.65 3.09 9.22
N MET A 139 11.53 3.14 9.92
CA MET A 139 10.34 3.85 9.47
C MET A 139 10.34 5.28 10.03
N VAL A 140 10.11 6.26 9.15
CA VAL A 140 9.96 7.67 9.51
C VAL A 140 8.59 8.14 9.06
N THR A 141 7.77 8.59 9.98
CA THR A 141 6.44 9.14 9.73
C THR A 141 6.52 10.66 9.71
N LEU A 142 6.09 11.29 8.61
CA LEU A 142 6.05 12.74 8.42
C LEU A 142 4.61 13.23 8.53
N THR A 143 4.37 14.12 9.49
CA THR A 143 3.05 14.67 9.82
C THR A 143 3.15 16.19 10.00
N PHE A 144 2.04 16.89 9.83
CA PHE A 144 1.95 18.32 10.04
C PHE A 144 0.59 18.68 10.65
N SER A 145 0.51 19.84 11.27
CA SER A 145 -0.71 20.37 11.89
C SER A 145 -1.71 20.79 10.81
N HIS A 146 -2.96 20.41 11.00
CA HIS A 146 -4.05 20.80 10.11
C HIS A 146 -5.36 20.95 10.89
N SER A 147 -6.34 21.59 10.27
CA SER A 147 -7.66 21.86 10.83
C SER A 147 -8.78 21.38 9.91
N ALA A 148 -10.00 21.28 10.46
CA ALA A 148 -11.18 20.93 9.69
C ALA A 148 -11.54 21.97 8.60
N ARG A 149 -10.96 23.17 8.65
CA ARG A 149 -11.19 24.25 7.69
C ARG A 149 -10.22 24.21 6.50
N ASP A 150 -9.17 23.41 6.60
CA ASP A 150 -8.11 23.36 5.58
C ASP A 150 -8.59 22.57 4.36
N LYS A 151 -8.35 23.11 3.17
CA LYS A 151 -8.72 22.44 1.92
C LYS A 151 -7.69 21.36 1.57
N LEU A 152 -8.18 20.19 1.17
CA LEU A 152 -7.32 19.05 0.86
C LEU A 152 -6.33 19.37 -0.27
N ASP A 153 -6.76 20.02 -1.35
CA ASP A 153 -5.89 20.35 -2.49
C ASP A 153 -4.72 21.25 -2.10
N GLU A 154 -4.97 22.27 -1.30
CA GLU A 154 -3.95 23.16 -0.71
C GLU A 154 -2.99 22.37 0.19
N LEU A 155 -3.52 21.53 1.08
CA LEU A 155 -2.72 20.67 1.97
C LEU A 155 -1.83 19.70 1.19
N LEU A 156 -2.35 19.05 0.14
CA LEU A 156 -1.60 18.10 -0.67
C LEU A 156 -0.46 18.77 -1.43
N LEU A 157 -0.70 19.98 -1.95
CA LEU A 157 0.29 20.76 -2.65
C LEU A 157 1.41 21.21 -1.69
N ALA A 158 1.04 21.71 -0.51
CA ALA A 158 1.99 22.10 0.53
C ALA A 158 2.81 20.90 1.02
N LEU A 159 2.16 19.77 1.33
CA LEU A 159 2.82 18.52 1.75
C LEU A 159 3.82 18.03 0.70
N GLY A 160 3.43 18.03 -0.58
CA GLY A 160 4.33 17.65 -1.68
C GLY A 160 5.59 18.51 -1.75
N LYS A 161 5.44 19.83 -1.62
CA LYS A 161 6.59 20.76 -1.59
C LYS A 161 7.45 20.57 -0.34
N SER A 162 6.85 20.38 0.83
CA SER A 162 7.56 20.13 2.09
C SER A 162 8.39 18.86 2.03
N VAL A 163 7.84 17.76 1.47
CA VAL A 163 8.57 16.49 1.32
C VAL A 163 9.75 16.63 0.38
N ASN A 164 9.57 17.34 -0.75
CA ASN A 164 10.66 17.61 -1.68
C ASN A 164 11.75 18.45 -1.01
N LYS A 165 11.37 19.47 -0.24
CA LYS A 165 12.31 20.31 0.52
C LYS A 165 13.05 19.51 1.59
N PHE A 166 12.35 18.72 2.38
CA PHE A 166 12.90 17.83 3.42
C PHE A 166 13.96 16.88 2.85
N ARG A 167 13.71 16.31 1.68
CA ARG A 167 14.61 15.35 1.00
C ARG A 167 15.68 16.02 0.12
N SER A 168 15.86 17.33 0.23
CA SER A 168 16.80 18.10 -0.59
C SER A 168 17.91 18.77 0.22
N GLY A 169 18.99 19.13 -0.46
CA GLY A 169 20.08 19.93 0.11
C GLY A 169 21.08 19.16 0.97
N LYS A 170 22.05 19.92 1.50
CA LYS A 170 23.24 19.38 2.17
C LYS A 170 22.91 18.60 3.45
N ARG A 171 21.96 19.05 4.27
CA ARG A 171 21.57 18.38 5.52
C ARG A 171 21.07 16.95 5.27
N TYR A 172 20.13 16.79 4.33
CA TYR A 172 19.62 15.47 3.96
C TYR A 172 20.67 14.62 3.26
N ASN A 173 21.56 15.20 2.44
CA ASN A 173 22.67 14.47 1.82
C ASN A 173 23.67 13.95 2.86
N ASN A 174 23.96 14.71 3.91
CA ASN A 174 24.83 14.28 4.99
C ASN A 174 24.18 13.15 5.78
N PHE A 175 22.91 13.31 6.17
CA PHE A 175 22.13 12.25 6.81
C PHE A 175 22.14 10.94 6.00
N ARG A 176 21.93 11.03 4.68
CA ARG A 176 21.98 9.86 3.79
C ARG A 176 23.32 9.14 3.83
N LYS A 177 24.43 9.87 3.92
CA LYS A 177 25.77 9.28 4.01
C LYS A 177 26.03 8.67 5.38
N GLU A 178 25.59 9.35 6.42
CA GLU A 178 25.75 8.96 7.83
C GLU A 178 25.09 7.61 8.14
N ILE A 179 23.87 7.37 7.68
CA ILE A 179 23.21 6.07 7.85
C ILE A 179 23.56 5.04 6.76
N GLY A 180 24.31 5.46 5.72
CA GLY A 180 24.52 4.62 4.54
C GLY A 180 23.22 4.26 3.83
N LEU A 181 22.36 5.26 3.54
CA LEU A 181 21.05 5.05 2.93
C LEU A 181 21.19 4.40 1.55
N ILE A 182 20.67 3.19 1.40
CA ILE A 182 20.63 2.44 0.14
C ILE A 182 19.41 2.87 -0.68
N GLY A 183 18.26 2.98 -0.03
CA GLY A 183 17.00 3.27 -0.69
C GLY A 183 15.90 3.65 0.29
N SER A 184 14.78 4.14 -0.24
CA SER A 184 13.62 4.42 0.58
C SER A 184 12.34 4.06 -0.15
N ILE A 185 11.37 3.52 0.58
CA ILE A 185 10.03 3.25 0.09
C ILE A 185 9.09 4.26 0.74
N ARG A 186 8.22 4.87 -0.05
CA ARG A 186 7.26 5.87 0.42
C ARG A 186 5.84 5.34 0.32
N ALA A 187 5.10 5.41 1.42
CA ALA A 187 3.66 5.26 1.43
C ALA A 187 3.01 6.60 1.79
N PHE A 188 1.96 6.93 1.06
CA PHE A 188 1.18 8.14 1.29
C PHE A 188 -0.16 7.71 1.83
N GLU A 189 -0.56 8.30 2.95
CA GLU A 189 -1.82 8.01 3.64
C GLU A 189 -2.65 9.28 3.74
N ILE A 190 -3.94 9.16 3.43
CA ILE A 190 -4.93 10.22 3.64
C ILE A 190 -6.11 9.61 4.38
N THR A 191 -6.41 10.15 5.55
CA THR A 191 -7.66 9.83 6.26
C THR A 191 -8.49 11.09 6.46
N TYR A 192 -9.77 10.91 6.79
CA TYR A 192 -10.68 12.00 7.12
C TYR A 192 -11.29 11.72 8.49
N GLY A 193 -11.22 12.72 9.38
CA GLY A 193 -11.67 12.61 10.77
C GLY A 193 -12.39 13.88 11.23
N GLN A 194 -12.56 14.02 12.55
CA GLN A 194 -13.21 15.20 13.14
C GLN A 194 -12.46 16.50 12.85
N ASN A 195 -11.13 16.44 12.76
CA ASN A 195 -10.26 17.59 12.47
C ASN A 195 -9.98 17.74 10.96
N GLY A 196 -10.84 17.18 10.10
CA GLY A 196 -10.73 17.27 8.65
C GLY A 196 -9.80 16.22 8.05
N TRP A 197 -9.04 16.63 7.04
CA TRP A 197 -8.15 15.76 6.28
C TRP A 197 -6.82 15.56 7.01
N HIS A 198 -6.40 14.31 7.21
CA HIS A 198 -5.14 13.93 7.86
C HIS A 198 -4.17 13.26 6.86
N PRO A 199 -3.59 14.01 5.91
CA PRO A 199 -2.59 13.47 5.00
C PRO A 199 -1.23 13.35 5.70
N HIS A 200 -0.60 12.19 5.61
CA HIS A 200 0.75 11.96 6.14
C HIS A 200 1.53 10.97 5.29
N ILE A 201 2.84 10.91 5.52
CA ILE A 201 3.75 10.10 4.72
C ILE A 201 4.56 9.19 5.61
N HIS A 202 4.59 7.92 5.25
CA HIS A 202 5.52 6.95 5.81
C HIS A 202 6.69 6.77 4.85
N LEU A 203 7.89 6.94 5.38
CA LEU A 203 9.15 6.67 4.70
C LEU A 203 9.82 5.49 5.38
N LEU A 204 9.86 4.37 4.69
CA LEU A 204 10.75 3.28 5.09
C LEU A 204 12.12 3.55 4.48
N LEU A 205 13.12 3.70 5.34
CA LEU A 205 14.52 3.88 4.99
C LEU A 205 15.25 2.55 5.10
N MET A 206 15.89 2.11 4.02
CA MET A 206 16.74 0.92 3.98
C MET A 206 18.19 1.39 3.95
N HIS A 207 18.95 1.06 4.97
CA HIS A 207 20.24 1.67 5.27
C HIS A 207 21.25 0.64 5.78
N GLN A 208 22.54 0.97 5.70
CA GLN A 208 23.63 0.02 5.88
C GLN A 208 24.14 -0.04 7.32
N TYR A 209 24.07 1.07 8.06
CA TYR A 209 24.64 1.17 9.38
C TYR A 209 23.54 1.18 10.43
N GLU A 210 23.69 0.36 11.47
CA GLU A 210 22.77 0.37 12.61
C GLU A 210 22.70 1.77 13.23
N ILE A 211 21.50 2.17 13.64
CA ILE A 211 21.30 3.37 14.45
C ILE A 211 21.23 2.89 15.89
N ASP A 212 22.29 3.14 16.64
CA ASP A 212 22.38 2.74 18.05
C ASP A 212 21.20 3.32 18.84
N PRO A 213 20.54 2.54 19.73
CA PRO A 213 19.39 2.99 20.53
C PRO A 213 19.56 4.35 21.22
N TRP A 214 20.79 4.66 21.63
CA TRP A 214 21.17 5.90 22.30
C TRP A 214 21.11 7.13 21.36
N ASP A 215 21.33 6.94 20.07
CA ASP A 215 21.36 7.99 19.04
C ASP A 215 19.99 8.26 18.42
N TRP A 216 18.97 7.44 18.72
CA TRP A 216 17.63 7.56 18.14
C TRP A 216 17.00 8.93 18.39
N VAL A 217 17.13 9.44 19.61
CA VAL A 217 16.53 10.74 19.99
C VAL A 217 17.20 11.87 19.22
N GLU A 218 18.54 11.85 19.11
CA GLU A 218 19.30 12.85 18.36
C GLU A 218 18.97 12.79 16.87
N MET A 219 18.87 11.58 16.32
CA MET A 219 18.53 11.38 14.92
C MET A 219 17.10 11.83 14.59
N GLU A 220 16.14 11.52 15.46
CA GLU A 220 14.76 12.01 15.34
C GLU A 220 14.72 13.54 15.42
N ASP A 221 15.47 14.15 16.35
CA ASP A 221 15.59 15.59 16.50
C ASP A 221 16.14 16.27 15.25
N LYS A 222 17.20 15.69 14.69
CA LYS A 222 17.85 16.17 13.47
C LYS A 222 16.91 16.12 12.28
N LEU A 223 16.18 15.02 12.09
CA LEU A 223 15.18 14.88 11.03
C LEU A 223 13.99 15.81 11.28
N TYR A 224 13.51 15.93 12.51
CA TYR A 224 12.41 16.84 12.87
C TYR A 224 12.78 18.28 12.55
N SER A 225 13.99 18.74 12.90
CA SER A 225 14.48 20.09 12.56
C SER A 225 14.49 20.35 11.05
N MET A 226 14.78 19.33 10.25
CA MET A 226 14.70 19.45 8.79
C MET A 226 13.25 19.46 8.28
N TRP A 227 12.39 18.65 8.89
CA TRP A 227 10.99 18.54 8.54
C TRP A 227 10.20 19.79 8.91
N SER A 228 10.36 20.30 10.13
CA SER A 228 9.72 21.53 10.59
C SER A 228 10.12 22.74 9.75
N GLY A 229 11.40 22.88 9.42
CA GLY A 229 11.87 23.91 8.49
C GLY A 229 11.28 23.76 7.08
N ALA A 230 11.08 22.54 6.60
CA ALA A 230 10.45 22.28 5.32
C ALA A 230 8.93 22.60 5.32
N CYS A 231 8.24 22.29 6.42
CA CYS A 231 6.85 22.66 6.65
C CYS A 231 6.67 24.18 6.68
N ALA A 232 7.46 24.87 7.52
CA ALA A 232 7.39 26.32 7.68
C ALA A 232 7.62 27.05 6.34
N ALA A 233 8.56 26.59 5.53
CA ALA A 233 8.83 27.15 4.20
C ALA A 233 7.66 27.01 3.21
N ASN A 234 6.68 26.15 3.48
CA ASN A 234 5.51 25.90 2.63
C ASN A 234 4.19 26.21 3.34
N GLY A 235 4.22 27.01 4.41
CA GLY A 235 3.02 27.45 5.12
C GLY A 235 2.35 26.37 5.96
N LEU A 236 3.06 25.30 6.30
CA LEU A 236 2.60 24.27 7.23
C LEU A 236 3.27 24.45 8.59
N ASP A 237 2.55 24.11 9.64
CA ASP A 237 3.09 24.07 11.01
C ASP A 237 3.21 22.62 11.49
N THR A 238 4.08 22.35 12.46
CA THR A 238 4.26 21.01 13.01
C THR A 238 4.91 21.05 14.39
N SER A 239 4.40 20.26 15.33
CA SER A 239 4.96 20.17 16.68
C SER A 239 6.05 19.11 16.77
N ARG A 240 6.98 19.26 17.72
CA ARG A 240 8.02 18.24 17.98
C ARG A 240 7.41 16.90 18.37
N GLU A 241 6.31 16.94 19.11
CA GLU A 241 5.65 15.74 19.61
C GLU A 241 5.05 14.88 18.50
N HIS A 242 4.48 15.49 17.45
CA HIS A 242 3.70 14.76 16.45
C HIS A 242 4.22 14.89 15.01
N GLY A 243 5.13 15.82 14.76
CA GLY A 243 5.54 16.18 13.41
C GLY A 243 6.39 15.15 12.69
N LEU A 244 7.26 14.48 13.43
CA LEU A 244 8.08 13.40 12.90
C LEU A 244 8.27 12.33 13.96
N LYS A 245 8.09 11.07 13.59
CA LYS A 245 8.39 9.92 14.44
C LYS A 245 9.27 8.92 13.72
N MET A 246 10.25 8.39 14.43
CA MET A 246 11.06 7.26 13.97
C MET A 246 10.67 6.00 14.72
N HIS A 247 10.59 4.88 13.99
CA HIS A 247 10.36 3.55 14.55
C HIS A 247 11.32 2.55 13.90
N ASP A 248 11.79 1.56 14.66
CA ASP A 248 12.53 0.46 14.07
C ASP A 248 11.59 -0.42 13.23
N ALA A 249 11.91 -0.55 11.95
CA ALA A 249 11.13 -1.37 11.04
C ALA A 249 11.58 -2.84 11.07
N ALA A 250 12.78 -3.15 11.59
CA ALA A 250 13.24 -4.52 11.78
C ALA A 250 12.45 -5.21 12.89
N GLU A 251 12.16 -4.53 14.01
CA GLU A 251 11.21 -5.03 15.01
C GLU A 251 9.85 -5.35 14.39
N ALA A 252 9.32 -4.50 13.49
CA ALA A 252 8.08 -4.80 12.79
C ALA A 252 8.14 -6.06 11.92
N SER A 253 9.33 -6.48 11.46
CA SER A 253 9.56 -7.74 10.74
C SER A 253 9.74 -8.95 11.67
N THR A 254 10.35 -8.78 12.84
CA THR A 254 10.39 -9.80 13.91
C THR A 254 8.98 -10.03 14.48
N TYR A 255 8.12 -9.01 14.44
CA TYR A 255 6.68 -9.09 14.68
C TYR A 255 5.92 -9.90 13.61
N ILE A 256 6.35 -9.89 12.33
CA ILE A 256 5.79 -10.73 11.25
C ILE A 256 6.05 -12.22 11.51
N GLY A 257 7.16 -12.57 12.15
CA GLY A 257 7.56 -13.96 12.44
C GLY A 257 6.98 -14.54 13.73
N LYS A 258 6.92 -13.75 14.82
CA LYS A 258 6.47 -14.25 16.14
C LYS A 258 4.95 -14.33 16.32
N TRP A 259 4.18 -13.62 15.49
CA TRP A 259 2.73 -13.54 15.63
C TRP A 259 1.96 -13.89 14.36
N GLY A 260 2.61 -14.51 13.35
CA GLY A 260 1.97 -14.91 12.09
C GLY A 260 0.72 -15.79 12.27
N ASP A 261 0.65 -16.55 13.35
CA ASP A 261 -0.50 -17.43 13.67
C ASP A 261 -1.58 -16.76 14.55
N LEU A 262 -1.31 -15.58 15.12
CA LEU A 262 -2.25 -14.82 15.96
C LEU A 262 -2.65 -13.44 15.36
N MET A 263 -2.07 -13.05 14.23
CA MET A 263 -2.28 -11.76 13.56
C MET A 263 -2.94 -11.84 12.18
N ASP A 264 -4.05 -12.55 12.05
CA ASP A 264 -5.04 -12.17 11.02
C ASP A 264 -5.79 -10.86 11.41
N LYS A 265 -5.36 -10.17 12.49
CA LYS A 265 -6.10 -9.08 13.15
C LYS A 265 -5.33 -7.81 13.56
N ARG A 266 -3.99 -7.70 13.40
CA ARG A 266 -3.25 -6.47 13.80
C ARG A 266 -2.43 -5.86 12.66
N TRP A 267 -2.40 -4.52 12.62
CA TRP A 267 -1.80 -3.69 11.57
C TRP A 267 -0.28 -3.51 11.81
N GLY A 268 0.56 -4.06 10.92
CA GLY A 268 2.03 -3.92 10.96
C GLY A 268 2.59 -2.96 9.90
N THR A 269 3.91 -2.73 9.91
CA THR A 269 4.61 -1.83 8.97
C THR A 269 4.39 -2.19 7.50
N ASP A 270 4.33 -3.48 7.18
CA ASP A 270 4.01 -3.94 5.83
C ASP A 270 2.60 -3.47 5.38
N SER A 271 1.64 -3.48 6.30
CA SER A 271 0.27 -3.04 6.06
C SER A 271 0.18 -1.51 6.06
N GLU A 272 0.91 -0.81 6.92
CA GLU A 272 1.04 0.65 6.89
C GLU A 272 1.61 1.14 5.55
N MET A 273 2.61 0.45 5.03
CA MET A 273 3.23 0.81 3.74
C MET A 273 2.37 0.42 2.52
N THR A 274 1.49 -0.58 2.64
CA THR A 274 0.80 -1.18 1.47
C THR A 274 -0.69 -0.92 1.41
N LYS A 275 -1.32 -0.64 2.55
CA LYS A 275 -2.77 -0.48 2.72
C LYS A 275 -3.21 0.93 3.18
N PRO A 276 -2.56 2.04 2.78
CA PRO A 276 -2.88 3.36 3.32
C PRO A 276 -4.34 3.79 3.06
N THR A 277 -4.97 3.29 1.99
CA THR A 277 -6.35 3.64 1.63
C THR A 277 -7.43 2.79 2.30
N SER A 278 -7.05 1.68 2.94
CA SER A 278 -7.99 0.80 3.64
C SER A 278 -7.95 0.98 5.16
N ARG A 279 -7.18 1.94 5.67
CA ARG A 279 -7.17 2.27 7.08
C ARG A 279 -8.51 2.90 7.45
N ARG A 280 -9.30 2.20 8.25
CA ARG A 280 -10.46 2.79 8.94
C ARG A 280 -9.90 3.54 10.14
N ALA A 281 -10.32 4.77 10.35
CA ALA A 281 -10.00 5.50 11.57
C ALA A 281 -10.40 4.62 12.77
N VAL A 282 -9.41 4.12 13.50
CA VAL A 282 -9.64 3.53 14.82
C VAL A 282 -9.86 4.72 15.75
N LYS A 283 -11.04 4.81 16.36
CA LYS A 283 -11.22 5.73 17.48
C LYS A 283 -10.20 5.35 18.54
N VAL A 284 -9.15 6.15 18.70
CA VAL A 284 -8.38 6.16 19.93
C VAL A 284 -9.27 6.90 20.91
N ALA A 285 -9.89 6.14 21.82
CA ALA A 285 -10.57 6.69 22.98
C ALA A 285 -9.53 7.14 24.01
#